data_AF-W7PS37-F1
#
_entry.id   AF-W7PS37-F1
#
_cell.length_a   1.000
_cell.length_b   1.000
_cell.length_c   1.000
_cell.angle_alpha   90.00
_cell.angle_beta   90.00
_cell.angle_gamma   90.00
#
_symmetry.space_group_name_H-M   'P 1'
#
loop_
_entity.id
_entity.type
_entity.pdbx_description
1 polymer ?
#
loop_
_entity_poly.entity_id
_entity_poly.type
_entity_poly.pdbx_seq_one_letter_code
_entity_poly.pdbx_strand_id
1 'polypeptide(L)'
;MRVSRSTYARAKRRDPTWEVSLDADQLTRISLVLNIHSALRVVFDNPENLYGFMSMANHNSFFHGRTPLEVIAQGDFISLYETFKRIDTLRGAQW
;
A
#
# COMPACT_ATOMS: atom_id res chain seq x y z
N MET A 1 10.03 -1.84 -2.47
CA MET A 1 9.79 -3.26 -2.16
C MET A 1 10.90 -4.11 -2.76
N ARG A 2 11.60 -4.92 -1.96
CA ARG A 2 12.77 -5.71 -2.39
C ARG A 2 12.32 -7.06 -2.97
N VAL A 3 11.76 -7.04 -4.18
CA VAL A 3 11.41 -8.27 -4.93
C VAL A 3 12.11 -8.21 -6.28
N SER A 4 12.78 -9.28 -6.67
CA SER A 4 13.48 -9.33 -7.95
C SER A 4 12.48 -9.36 -9.12
N ARG A 5 12.88 -8.80 -10.28
CA ARG A 5 12.05 -8.83 -11.49
C ARG A 5 11.71 -10.26 -11.94
N SER A 6 12.62 -11.22 -11.72
CA SER A 6 12.39 -12.63 -12.05
C SER A 6 11.36 -13.28 -11.13
N THR A 7 11.36 -12.97 -9.84
CA THR A 7 10.33 -13.41 -8.89
C THR A 7 8.96 -12.84 -9.29
N TYR A 8 8.89 -11.55 -9.62
CA TYR A 8 7.65 -10.94 -10.10
C TYR A 8 7.14 -11.57 -11.41
N ALA A 9 8.03 -11.78 -12.40
CA ALA A 9 7.66 -12.36 -13.69
C ALA A 9 7.12 -13.79 -13.56
N ARG A 10 7.68 -14.60 -12.65
CA ARG A 10 7.19 -15.96 -12.35
C ARG A 10 5.83 -15.93 -11.64
N ALA A 11 5.66 -15.05 -10.67
CA ALA A 11 4.36 -14.84 -10.01
C ALA A 11 3.25 -14.51 -11.01
N LYS A 12 3.55 -13.64 -11.97
CA LYS A 12 2.59 -13.22 -12.99
C LYS A 12 2.14 -14.36 -13.92
N ARG A 13 2.99 -15.38 -14.13
CA ARG A 13 2.67 -16.55 -14.98
C ARG A 13 1.68 -17.51 -14.34
N ARG A 14 1.40 -17.36 -13.03
CA ARG A 14 0.50 -18.24 -12.26
C ARG A 14 0.86 -19.72 -12.42
N ASP A 15 2.16 -20.01 -12.46
CA ASP A 15 2.66 -21.38 -12.51
C ASP A 15 2.25 -22.10 -11.21
N PRO A 16 1.40 -23.14 -11.27
CA PRO A 16 0.87 -23.81 -10.07
C PRO A 16 1.95 -24.57 -9.29
N THR A 17 3.13 -24.80 -9.88
CA THR A 17 4.26 -25.48 -9.22
C THR A 17 5.25 -24.51 -8.59
N TRP A 18 5.10 -23.21 -8.85
CA TRP A 18 6.03 -22.21 -8.38
C TRP A 18 5.65 -21.68 -7.01
N GLU A 19 6.49 -21.97 -6.02
CA GLU A 19 6.42 -21.37 -4.70
C GLU A 19 7.46 -20.25 -4.55
N VAL A 20 7.06 -19.17 -3.87
CA VAL A 20 7.96 -18.10 -3.47
C VAL A 20 8.10 -18.11 -1.96
N SER A 21 9.32 -18.28 -1.47
CA SER A 21 9.62 -18.03 -0.07
C SER A 21 9.76 -16.52 0.12
N LEU A 22 8.89 -15.95 0.94
CA LEU A 22 8.94 -14.56 1.35
C LEU A 22 9.37 -14.50 2.80
N ASP A 23 10.27 -13.57 3.13
CA ASP A 23 10.62 -13.32 4.52
C ASP A 23 9.50 -12.58 5.27
N ALA A 24 9.62 -12.51 6.59
CA ALA A 24 8.62 -11.87 7.45
C ALA A 24 8.42 -10.38 7.09
N ASP A 25 9.47 -9.63 6.77
CA ASP A 25 9.37 -8.21 6.38
C ASP A 25 8.59 -8.06 5.07
N GLN A 26 8.88 -8.91 4.08
CA GLN A 26 8.17 -8.93 2.80
C GLN A 26 6.67 -9.25 3.00
N LEU A 27 6.34 -10.24 3.82
CA LEU A 27 4.95 -10.59 4.14
C LEU A 27 4.24 -9.44 4.86
N THR A 28 4.88 -8.81 5.84
CA THR A 28 4.30 -7.64 6.54
C THR A 28 4.06 -6.48 5.58
N ARG A 29 5.01 -6.16 4.70
CA ARG A 29 4.84 -5.09 3.71
C ARG A 29 3.71 -5.37 2.73
N ILE A 30 3.56 -6.61 2.26
CA ILE A 30 2.43 -7.03 1.44
C ILE A 30 1.12 -6.85 2.20
N SER A 31 1.07 -7.31 3.45
CA SER A 31 -0.11 -7.16 4.31
C SER A 31 -0.51 -5.69 4.48
N LEU A 32 0.45 -4.79 4.72
CA LEU A 32 0.18 -3.34 4.84
C LEU A 32 -0.40 -2.75 3.55
N VAL A 33 0.14 -3.09 2.38
CA VAL A 33 -0.38 -2.62 1.09
C VAL A 33 -1.81 -3.13 0.86
N LEU A 34 -2.08 -4.40 1.15
CA LEU A 34 -3.43 -4.97 1.03
C LEU A 34 -4.41 -4.32 2.01
N ASN A 35 -3.97 -4.01 3.23
CA ASN A 35 -4.81 -3.35 4.23
C ASN A 35 -5.10 -1.90 3.88
N ILE A 36 -4.16 -1.17 3.26
CA ILE A 36 -4.42 0.16 2.67
C ILE A 36 -5.53 0.06 1.63
N HIS A 37 -5.42 -0.89 0.69
CA HIS A 37 -6.41 -1.08 -0.36
C HIS A 37 -7.79 -1.47 0.20
N SER A 38 -7.82 -2.34 1.22
CA SER A 38 -9.04 -2.69 1.93
C SER A 38 -9.67 -1.47 2.62
N ALA A 39 -8.86 -0.64 3.27
CA ALA A 39 -9.32 0.57 3.94
C ALA A 39 -9.99 1.55 2.97
N LEU A 40 -9.36 1.80 1.82
CA LEU A 40 -9.90 2.72 0.83
C LEU A 40 -11.24 2.24 0.26
N ARG A 41 -11.45 0.91 0.14
CA ARG A 41 -12.74 0.34 -0.27
C ARG A 41 -13.85 0.49 0.76
N VAL A 42 -13.51 0.65 2.03
CA VAL A 42 -14.49 0.95 3.10
C VAL A 42 -14.82 2.44 3.12
N VAL A 43 -13.83 3.30 2.84
CA VAL A 43 -13.96 4.75 2.93
C VAL A 43 -14.62 5.37 1.69
N PHE A 44 -14.36 4.83 0.50
CA PHE A 44 -14.82 5.40 -0.77
C PHE A 44 -15.74 4.46 -1.54
N ASP A 45 -16.95 4.95 -1.83
CA ASP A 45 -17.88 4.29 -2.75
C ASP A 45 -17.61 4.62 -4.22
N ASN A 46 -16.89 5.72 -4.49
CA ASN A 46 -16.57 6.12 -5.86
C ASN A 46 -15.21 5.55 -6.32
N PRO A 47 -15.15 4.96 -7.53
CA PRO A 47 -13.94 4.30 -8.01
C PRO A 47 -12.79 5.28 -8.28
N GLU A 48 -13.11 6.54 -8.58
CA GLU A 48 -12.11 7.58 -8.83
C GLU A 48 -11.25 7.82 -7.58
N ASN A 49 -11.86 8.01 -6.41
CA ASN A 49 -11.13 8.18 -5.16
C ASN A 49 -10.52 6.87 -4.68
N LEU A 50 -11.19 5.72 -4.88
CA LEU A 50 -10.64 4.43 -4.49
C LEU A 50 -9.26 4.18 -5.12
N TYR A 51 -9.12 4.44 -6.43
CA TYR A 51 -7.85 4.24 -7.14
C TYR A 51 -6.98 5.49 -7.19
N GLY A 52 -7.58 6.68 -7.10
CA GLY A 52 -6.91 7.98 -7.24
C GLY A 52 -6.36 8.54 -5.92
N PHE A 53 -6.93 8.22 -4.76
CA PHE A 53 -6.51 8.80 -3.48
C PHE A 53 -5.00 8.64 -3.22
N MET A 54 -4.46 7.47 -3.54
CA MET A 54 -3.05 7.16 -3.36
C MET A 54 -2.12 7.99 -4.27
N SER A 55 -2.62 8.50 -5.40
CA SER A 55 -1.89 9.36 -6.34
C SER A 55 -2.23 10.84 -6.22
N MET A 56 -3.13 11.23 -5.32
CA MET A 56 -3.50 12.63 -5.10
C MET A 56 -2.58 13.28 -4.05
N ALA A 57 -2.26 14.55 -4.27
CA ALA A 57 -1.52 15.35 -3.29
C ALA A 57 -2.30 15.41 -1.98
N ASN A 58 -1.68 14.97 -0.89
CA ASN A 58 -2.31 14.93 0.42
C ASN A 58 -1.71 16.02 1.32
N HIS A 59 -2.56 16.94 1.76
CA HIS A 59 -2.15 18.11 2.54
C HIS A 59 -2.21 17.87 4.05
N ASN A 60 -2.54 16.66 4.50
CA ASN A 60 -2.44 16.31 5.92
C ASN A 60 -0.97 16.40 6.36
N SER A 61 -0.77 16.75 7.63
CA SER A 61 0.53 17.12 8.21
C SER A 61 1.66 16.14 7.90
N PHE A 62 1.40 14.84 7.82
CA PHE A 62 2.42 13.82 7.51
C PHE A 62 2.86 13.77 6.06
N PHE A 63 1.93 14.01 5.13
CA PHE A 63 2.22 13.90 3.70
C PHE A 63 2.91 15.17 3.19
N HIS A 64 2.69 16.32 3.85
CA HIS A 64 3.30 17.61 3.48
C HIS A 64 3.08 17.96 1.99
N GLY A 65 1.88 17.69 1.46
CA GLY A 65 1.55 17.93 0.05
C GLY A 65 1.98 16.82 -0.91
N ARG A 66 2.78 15.83 -0.44
CA ARG A 66 3.13 14.64 -1.24
C ARG A 66 1.95 13.70 -1.36
N THR A 67 1.98 12.85 -2.37
CA THR A 67 1.03 11.74 -2.51
C THR A 67 1.41 10.60 -1.56
N PRO A 68 0.43 9.80 -1.10
CA PRO A 68 0.72 8.56 -0.38
C PRO A 68 1.69 7.63 -1.12
N LEU A 69 1.60 7.54 -2.46
CA LEU A 69 2.52 6.75 -3.27
C LEU A 69 3.97 7.24 -3.20
N GLU A 70 4.19 8.55 -3.28
CA GLU A 70 5.54 9.13 -3.15
C GLU A 70 6.17 8.81 -1.80
N VAL A 71 5.38 8.84 -0.73
CA VAL A 71 5.86 8.51 0.62
C VAL A 71 6.25 7.05 0.74
N ILE A 72 5.41 6.11 0.28
CA ILE A 72 5.74 4.67 0.40
C ILE A 72 6.77 4.19 -0.64
N ALA A 73 6.95 4.91 -1.75
CA ALA A 73 7.93 4.59 -2.78
C ALA A 73 9.38 4.71 -2.30
N GLN A 74 9.63 5.49 -1.24
CA GLN A 74 10.94 5.59 -0.58
C GLN A 74 11.41 4.23 -0.01
N GLY A 75 10.47 3.31 0.21
CA GLY A 75 10.76 1.91 0.50
C GLY A 75 11.10 1.61 1.95
N ASP A 76 11.16 2.60 2.82
CA ASP A 76 11.31 2.39 4.25
C ASP A 76 10.01 1.80 4.86
N PHE A 77 10.15 1.06 5.95
CA PHE A 77 9.02 0.37 6.58
C PHE A 77 8.09 1.36 7.30
N ILE A 78 8.68 2.38 7.94
CA ILE A 78 7.98 3.33 8.79
C ILE A 78 6.98 4.13 7.96
N SER A 79 7.40 4.67 6.82
CA SER A 79 6.53 5.40 5.88
C SER A 79 5.35 4.56 5.40
N LEU A 80 5.56 3.26 5.12
CA LEU A 80 4.47 2.37 4.72
C LEU A 80 3.48 2.15 5.87
N TYR A 81 3.98 1.87 7.08
CA TYR A 81 3.15 1.66 8.26
C TYR A 81 2.37 2.92 8.66
N GLU A 82 3.04 4.07 8.67
CA GLU A 82 2.46 5.38 8.99
C GLU A 82 1.43 5.84 7.94
N THR A 83 1.64 5.51 6.66
CA THR A 83 0.64 5.71 5.61
C THR A 83 -0.59 4.83 5.86
N PHE A 84 -0.38 3.54 6.13
CA PHE A 84 -1.47 2.62 6.48
C PHE A 84 -2.30 3.14 7.66
N LYS A 85 -1.65 3.47 8.78
CA LYS A 85 -2.31 3.94 10.00
C LYS A 85 -3.23 5.15 9.74
N ARG A 86 -2.77 6.13 8.95
CA ARG A 86 -3.57 7.31 8.62
C ARG A 86 -4.78 6.98 7.77
N ILE A 87 -4.62 6.11 6.78
CA ILE A 87 -5.72 5.67 5.92
C ILE A 87 -6.72 4.80 6.71
N ASP A 88 -6.23 3.95 7.61
CA ASP A 88 -7.03 3.13 8.52
C ASP A 88 -7.93 4.00 9.41
N THR A 89 -7.38 5.11 9.92
CA THR A 89 -8.11 6.07 10.77
C THR A 89 -9.32 6.69 10.07
N LEU A 90 -9.27 6.86 8.74
CA LEU A 90 -10.40 7.36 7.95
C LEU A 90 -11.64 6.44 8.04
N ARG A 91 -11.47 5.15 8.34
CA ARG A 91 -12.61 4.22 8.56
C ARG A 91 -13.39 4.53 9.83
N GLY A 92 -12.74 5.14 10.82
CA GLY A 92 -13.31 5.39 12.15
C GLY A 92 -13.95 6.78 12.33
N ALA A 93 -14.01 7.60 11.28
CA ALA A 93 -14.53 8.98 11.31
C ALA A 93 -13.82 9.93 12.32
N GLN A 94 -12.58 9.64 12.72
CA GLN A 94 -11.74 10.60 13.44
C GLN A 94 -10.70 11.21 12.49
N TRP A 95 -10.79 12.52 12.30
CA TRP A 95 -9.79 13.35 11.65
C TRP A 95 -9.43 14.51 12.59
#